data_AF-A0A920TJV1-F1
#
_entry.id   AF-A0A920TJV1-F1
#
_cell.length_a   1.000
_cell.length_b   1.000
_cell.length_c   1.000
_cell.angle_alpha   90.00
_cell.angle_beta   90.00
_cell.angle_gamma   90.00
#
_symmetry.space_group_name_H-M   'P 1'
#
loop_
_entity.id
_entity.type
_entity.pdbx_description
1 polymer ?
#
loop_
_entity_poly.entity_id
_entity_poly.type
_entity_poly.pdbx_seq_one_letter_code
_entity_poly.pdbx_strand_id
1 'polypeptide(L)' 'MNFGKEHIENDDVFHIVEMLFDVVPEVLKKHGKAKNPWPNVDAASRGITVSLWSYRIQLLHCFI' A
#
# COMPACT_ATOMS: atom_id res chain seq x y z
N MET A 1 -0.21 -9.15 -2.49
CA MET A 1 -1.35 -8.23 -2.31
C MET A 1 -2.59 -8.91 -1.73
N ASN A 2 -2.77 -10.22 -1.96
CA ASN A 2 -3.91 -11.00 -1.44
C ASN A 2 -4.15 -10.84 0.07
N PHE A 3 -3.10 -10.91 0.89
CA PHE A 3 -3.24 -10.70 2.34
C PHE A 3 -3.92 -9.38 2.69
N GLY A 4 -3.54 -8.29 2.01
CA GLY A 4 -4.14 -6.97 2.25
C GLY A 4 -5.60 -6.92 1.83
N LYS A 5 -5.95 -7.52 0.68
CA LYS A 5 -7.35 -7.63 0.22
C LYS A 5 -8.22 -8.47 1.15
N GLU A 6 -7.65 -9.49 1.78
CA GLU A 6 -8.39 -10.38 2.68
C GLU A 6 -8.58 -9.80 4.08
N HIS A 7 -7.68 -8.93 4.56
CA HIS A 7 -7.63 -8.54 5.98
C HIS A 7 -7.75 -7.03 6.25
N ILE A 8 -7.39 -6.17 5.28
CA ILE A 8 -7.35 -4.72 5.45
C ILE A 8 -7.80 -3.96 4.19
N GLU A 9 -8.74 -4.54 3.42
CA GLU A 9 -9.24 -3.94 2.17
C GLU A 9 -9.85 -2.55 2.33
N ASN A 10 -10.45 -2.27 3.48
CA ASN A 10 -11.12 -1.00 3.78
C ASN A 10 -10.17 0.07 4.35
N ASP A 11 -8.87 -0.20 4.39
CA ASP A 11 -7.87 0.73 4.86
C ASP A 11 -7.47 1.73 3.76
N ASP A 12 -7.60 3.03 4.03
CA ASP A 12 -7.31 4.09 3.06
C ASP A 12 -5.87 4.01 2.53
N VAL A 13 -4.90 3.68 3.40
CA VAL A 13 -3.49 3.58 3.01
C VAL A 13 -3.29 2.36 2.11
N PHE A 14 -3.91 1.23 2.44
CA PHE A 14 -3.87 0.04 1.58
C PHE A 14 -4.47 0.31 0.20
N HIS A 15 -5.62 1.01 0.14
CA HIS A 15 -6.28 1.33 -1.13
C HIS A 15 -5.40 2.21 -2.03
N ILE A 16 -4.73 3.21 -1.46
CA ILE A 16 -3.79 4.05 -2.22
C ILE A 16 -2.64 3.21 -2.79
N VAL A 17 -2.07 2.32 -1.97
CA VAL A 17 -0.98 1.44 -2.42
C VAL A 17 -1.44 0.51 -3.54
N GLU A 18 -2.63 -0.07 -3.43
CA GLU A 18 -3.23 -0.88 -4.48
C GLU A 18 -3.37 -0.07 -5.79
N MET A 19 -3.97 1.12 -5.73
CA MET A 19 -4.12 1.99 -6.91
C MET A 19 -2.78 2.34 -7.55
N LEU A 20 -1.74 2.59 -6.76
CA LEU A 20 -0.40 2.89 -7.28
C LEU A 20 0.20 1.70 -8.04
N PHE A 21 -0.06 0.47 -7.59
CA PHE A 21 0.42 -0.74 -8.27
C PHE A 21 -0.21 -0.90 -9.67
N ASP A 22 -1.41 -0.36 -9.87
CA ASP A 22 -2.10 -0.41 -11.17
C ASP A 22 -1.72 0.78 -12.06
N VAL A 23 -1.70 2.00 -11.53
CA VAL A 23 -1.56 3.23 -12.34
C VAL A 23 -0.09 3.57 -12.65
N VAL A 24 0.81 3.44 -11.68
CA VAL A 24 2.20 3.92 -11.81
C VAL A 24 2.98 3.20 -12.92
N PRO A 25 2.87 1.87 -13.10
CA PRO A 25 3.64 1.19 -14.14
C PRO A 25 3.31 1.69 -15.56
N GLU A 26 2.05 2.02 -15.84
CA GLU A 26 1.63 2.54 -17.14
C GLU A 26 2.21 3.94 -17.39
N VAL A 27 2.15 4.82 -16.37
CA VAL A 27 2.71 6.17 -16.43
C VAL A 27 4.23 6.12 -16.64
N LEU A 28 4.93 5.23 -15.93
CA LEU A 28 6.38 5.06 -16.06
C LEU A 28 6.78 4.53 -17.43
N LYS A 29 6.03 3.56 -17.99
CA LYS A 29 6.24 3.07 -19.36
C LYS A 29 6.07 4.19 -20.38
N LYS A 30 5.04 5.02 -20.24
CA LYS A 30 4.79 6.17 -21.13
C LYS A 30 5.92 7.21 -21.09
N HIS A 31 6.51 7.44 -19.92
CA HIS A 31 7.62 8.39 -19.75
C HIS A 31 8.97 7.87 -20.25
N GLY A 32 9.17 6.55 -20.35
CA GLY A 32 10.36 5.93 -20.95
C GLY A 32 11.68 6.11 -20.18
N LYS A 33 11.67 6.73 -18.99
CA LYS A 33 12.87 6.95 -18.16
C LYS A 33 13.17 5.79 -17.20
N ALA A 34 12.15 5.03 -16.81
CA ALA A 34 12.29 3.95 -15.86
C ALA A 34 12.70 2.64 -16.56
N LYS A 35 13.82 2.05 -16.14
CA LYS A 35 14.30 0.75 -16.65
C LYS A 35 13.37 -0.40 -16.24
N ASN A 36 12.84 -0.37 -15.02
CA ASN A 36 11.84 -1.31 -14.53
C ASN A 36 10.66 -0.50 -13.95
N PRO A 37 9.47 -0.56 -14.57
CA PRO A 37 8.30 0.19 -14.13
C PRO A 37 7.50 -0.51 -13.03
N TRP A 38 7.90 -1.72 -12.61
CA TRP A 38 7.13 -2.53 -11.67
C TRP A 38 7.53 -2.29 -10.21
N PRO A 39 6.56 -2.19 -9.29
CA PRO A 39 6.81 -2.01 -7.87
C PRO A 39 7.42 -3.27 -7.24
N ASN A 40 8.13 -3.08 -6.13
CA ASN A 40 8.78 -4.16 -5.37
C ASN A 40 8.00 -4.52 -4.09
N VAL A 41 8.53 -5.49 -3.32
CA VAL A 41 7.91 -5.94 -2.06
C VAL A 41 7.81 -4.83 -1.02
N ASP A 42 8.78 -3.92 -0.96
CA ASP A 42 8.80 -2.81 0.01
C ASP A 42 7.66 -1.81 -0.22
N ALA A 43 7.28 -1.59 -1.48
CA ALA A 43 6.16 -0.73 -1.83
C ALA A 43 4.82 -1.28 -1.29
N ALA A 44 4.67 -2.60 -1.21
CA ALA A 44 3.50 -3.24 -0.63
C ALA A 44 3.60 -3.36 0.90
N SER A 45 4.72 -3.87 1.41
CA SER A 45 4.88 -4.23 2.83
C SER A 45 4.91 -3.01 3.74
N ARG A 46 5.45 -1.87 3.27
CA ARG A 46 5.41 -0.61 4.01
C ARG A 46 3.99 -0.07 4.17
N GLY A 47 3.17 -0.15 3.12
CA GLY A 47 1.75 0.21 3.20
C GLY A 47 1.04 -0.58 4.30
N ILE A 48 1.15 -1.90 4.25
CA ILE A 48 0.56 -2.80 5.26
C ILE A 48 1.08 -2.48 6.67
N THR A 49 2.37 -2.23 6.82
CA THR A 49 2.96 -1.93 8.14
C THR A 49 2.44 -0.61 8.73
N VAL A 50 2.27 0.42 7.89
CA VAL A 50 1.71 1.71 8.30
C VAL A 50 0.25 1.54 8.73
N SER A 51 -0.56 0.82 7.96
CA SER A 51 -1.95 0.50 8.30
C SER A 51 -2.02 -0.20 9.67
N LEU A 52 -1.24 -1.28 9.86
CA LEU A 52 -1.20 -2.03 11.12
C LEU A 52 -0.76 -1.20 12.32
N TRP A 53 0.19 -0.28 12.13
CA TRP A 53 0.61 0.63 13.19
C TRP A 53 -0.52 1.60 13.58
N SER A 54 -1.25 2.13 12.60
CA SER A 54 -2.42 2.99 12.85
C SER A 54 -3.46 2.29 13.72
N TYR A 55 -3.83 1.05 13.37
CA TYR A 55 -4.78 0.24 14.17
C TYR A 55 -4.30 0.06 15.62
N ARG A 56 -3.01 -0.18 15.83
CA ARG A 56 -2.44 -0.34 17.19
C ARG A 56 -2.55 0.95 18.01
N ILE A 57 -2.27 2.11 17.42
CA ILE A 57 -2.38 3.40 18.09
C ILE A 57 -3.85 3.69 18.44
N GLN A 58 -4.77 3.42 17.53
CA GLN A 58 -6.20 3.63 17.77
C GLN A 58 -6.74 2.73 18.89
N LEU A 59 -6.30 1.47 18.94
CA LEU A 59 -6.63 0.57 20.05
C LEU A 59 -6.09 1.09 21.37
N LEU A 60 -4.86 1.62 21.41
CA LEU A 60 -4.29 2.20 22.63
C LEU A 60 -5.14 3.39 23.14
N HIS A 61 -5.68 4.22 22.25
CA HIS A 61 -6.58 5.32 22.64
C HIS A 61 -7.93 4.85 23.21
N CYS A 62 -8.40 3.65 22.85
CA CYS A 62 -9.63 3.10 23.41
C CYS A 62 -9.49 2.61 24.87
N PHE A 63 -8.27 2.53 25.41
CA PHE A 63 -7.99 2.05 26.77
C PHE A 63 -7.50 3.16 27.73
N ILE A 64 -7.63 4.43 27.35
CA ILE A 64 -7.34 5.62 28.18
C ILE A 64 -8.66 6.36 28.42
#